data_AF-A0A836KVW0-F1
#
_entry.id   AF-A0A836KVW0-F1
#
_cell.length_a   1.000
_cell.length_b   1.000
_cell.length_c   1.000
_cell.angle_alpha   90.00
_cell.angle_beta   90.00
_cell.angle_gamma   90.00
#
_symmetry.space_group_name_H-M   'P 1'
#
loop_
_entity.id
_entity.type
_entity.pdbx_description
1 polymer ?
#
loop_
_entity_poly.entity_id
_entity_poly.type
_entity_poly.pdbx_seq_one_letter_code
_entity_poly.pdbx_strand_id
1 'polypeptide(L)'
;MAAPANAPKHPGKVFLDPSEVKDRLAEYRIVDCRYSLKMMNYGSIEYAKEHVKGAIRADVDTNLSKLLPNSTARHPLPPCAEFIDWCMANGMAGELPVLCYDDECGAMGGCRLWWMLNSLGAEAYVINGGIQACRAAGLEMESGEPSSSPTPATHWPYKTVFQHHYLVDEIPPNAIITDARSADRFATTVRPYAVDGMPGHIEGALNLPYPSHLVMRGDGNVLRSEEEIRHNITTAMQGAGDAADLSSCVFSCGSGITACINIALVHHLGLGHPYLYCGSWSEYSGLFRLPIMRSIINDYGMYMQMKTPSLGDNPKVNLDTMTLKVDGAPCESPDPEVRSAAAHLHAGETATVHFKSGRVATIEVPAASD
;
A
#
# COMPACT_ATOMS: atom_id res chain seq x y z
N MET A 1 38.13 -6.34 3.80
CA MET A 1 37.55 -7.67 3.51
C MET A 1 36.22 -7.73 4.21
N ALA A 2 35.10 -7.74 3.48
CA ALA A 2 33.77 -7.87 4.09
C ALA A 2 33.72 -9.24 4.79
N ALA A 3 33.28 -9.28 6.05
CA ALA A 3 32.99 -10.53 6.72
C ALA A 3 31.98 -11.33 5.86
N PRO A 4 32.10 -12.67 5.76
CA PRO A 4 31.08 -13.45 5.07
C PRO A 4 29.73 -13.14 5.71
N ALA A 5 28.76 -12.72 4.90
CA ALA A 5 27.39 -12.54 5.37
C ALA A 5 26.96 -13.85 6.03
N ASN A 6 26.60 -13.78 7.32
CA ASN A 6 26.04 -14.95 8.00
C ASN A 6 24.85 -15.46 7.19
N ALA A 7 24.69 -16.79 7.14
CA ALA A 7 23.50 -17.37 6.52
C ALA A 7 22.24 -16.78 7.18
N PRO A 8 21.17 -16.48 6.40
CA PRO A 8 19.95 -15.93 6.97
C PRO A 8 19.38 -16.89 8.02
N LYS A 9 18.88 -16.35 9.13
CA LYS A 9 18.32 -17.07 10.27
C LYS A 9 17.18 -18.01 9.85
N HIS A 10 16.35 -17.59 8.90
CA HIS A 10 15.26 -18.37 8.31
C HIS A 10 15.36 -18.33 6.78
N PRO A 11 16.18 -19.20 6.16
CA PRO A 11 16.40 -19.19 4.72
C PRO A 11 15.10 -19.28 3.93
N GLY A 12 14.89 -18.35 2.99
CA GLY A 12 13.72 -18.30 2.11
C GLY A 12 12.44 -17.75 2.73
N LYS A 13 12.39 -17.52 4.06
CA LYS A 13 11.20 -16.98 4.70
C LYS A 13 11.20 -15.45 4.70
N VAL A 14 10.03 -14.87 4.48
CA VAL A 14 9.69 -13.49 4.89
C VAL A 14 8.78 -13.48 6.13
N PHE A 15 7.67 -14.19 6.08
CA PHE A 15 6.71 -14.27 7.17
C PHE A 15 7.12 -15.28 8.25
N LEU A 16 6.91 -14.90 9.51
CA LEU A 16 7.05 -15.76 10.68
C LEU A 16 5.76 -15.68 11.51
N ASP A 17 5.25 -16.82 11.97
CA ASP A 17 4.13 -16.84 12.91
C ASP A 17 4.59 -16.39 14.31
N PRO A 18 3.71 -15.78 15.13
CA PRO A 18 4.04 -15.43 16.51
C PRO A 18 4.61 -16.60 17.33
N SER A 19 4.14 -17.83 17.08
CA SER A 19 4.64 -19.06 17.72
C SER A 19 6.11 -19.35 17.41
N GLU A 20 6.64 -18.89 16.27
CA GLU A 20 8.04 -19.08 15.88
C GLU A 20 9.00 -18.12 16.60
N VAL A 21 8.48 -17.01 17.13
CA VAL A 21 9.29 -15.92 17.70
C VAL A 21 9.02 -15.64 19.18
N LYS A 22 7.91 -16.13 19.74
CA LYS A 22 7.43 -15.81 21.10
C LYS A 22 8.50 -15.92 22.18
N ASP A 23 9.22 -17.04 22.22
CA ASP A 23 10.22 -17.31 23.27
C ASP A 23 11.63 -16.81 22.88
N ARG A 24 11.74 -16.08 21.77
CA ARG A 24 13.01 -15.68 21.13
C ARG A 24 12.99 -14.22 20.65
N LEU A 25 12.11 -13.39 21.20
CA LEU A 25 11.98 -11.97 20.81
C LEU A 25 13.30 -11.19 20.94
N ALA A 26 14.13 -11.52 21.95
CA ALA A 26 15.45 -10.92 22.14
C ALA A 26 16.45 -11.19 21.01
N GLU A 27 16.14 -12.11 20.10
CA GLU A 27 16.97 -12.43 18.93
C GLU A 27 16.63 -11.57 17.71
N TYR A 28 15.76 -10.57 17.85
CA TYR A 28 15.31 -9.68 16.77
C TYR A 28 15.37 -8.21 17.18
N ARG A 29 15.59 -7.34 16.20
CA ARG A 29 15.23 -5.93 16.29
C ARG A 29 13.77 -5.79 15.86
N ILE A 30 12.86 -5.65 16.81
CA ILE A 30 11.42 -5.59 16.53
C ILE A 30 11.03 -4.17 16.14
N VAL A 31 10.23 -4.02 15.07
CA VAL A 31 9.80 -2.71 14.56
C VAL A 31 8.30 -2.69 14.27
N ASP A 32 7.60 -1.83 14.99
CA ASP A 32 6.20 -1.49 14.78
C ASP A 32 6.05 -0.54 13.60
N CYS A 33 5.29 -0.94 12.60
CA CYS A 33 5.05 -0.21 11.35
C CYS A 33 3.56 0.15 11.19
N ARG A 34 2.78 0.21 12.27
CA ARG A 34 1.34 0.52 12.20
C ARG A 34 1.10 1.88 11.56
N TYR A 35 0.14 1.92 10.65
CA TYR A 35 -0.18 3.07 9.83
C TYR A 35 -1.65 3.05 9.41
N SER A 36 -2.23 4.23 9.20
CA SER A 36 -3.59 4.37 8.68
C SER A 36 -3.63 5.40 7.56
N LEU A 37 -4.21 5.02 6.44
CA LEU A 37 -4.51 5.93 5.33
C LEU A 37 -5.54 7.01 5.69
N LYS A 38 -6.28 6.84 6.79
CA LYS A 38 -7.40 7.73 7.19
C LYS A 38 -7.10 8.53 8.45
N MET A 39 -6.38 7.94 9.41
CA MET A 39 -6.16 8.52 10.73
C MET A 39 -4.75 9.08 10.86
N MET A 40 -4.65 10.40 10.96
CA MET A 40 -3.38 11.08 11.24
C MET A 40 -2.82 10.62 12.59
N ASN A 41 -1.50 10.41 12.68
CA ASN A 41 -0.79 9.97 13.88
C ASN A 41 -1.24 8.61 14.44
N TYR A 42 -1.98 7.80 13.67
CA TYR A 42 -2.53 6.53 14.15
C TYR A 42 -1.47 5.61 14.75
N GLY A 43 -0.39 5.36 14.02
CA GLY A 43 0.68 4.48 14.52
C GLY A 43 1.29 4.95 15.83
N SER A 44 1.47 6.28 16.04
CA SER A 44 2.09 6.79 17.26
C SER A 44 1.16 6.62 18.45
N ILE A 45 -0.12 6.91 18.24
CA ILE A 45 -1.17 6.78 19.24
C ILE A 45 -1.31 5.32 19.65
N GLU A 46 -1.38 4.41 18.69
CA GLU A 46 -1.58 2.98 18.98
C GLU A 46 -0.32 2.32 19.55
N TYR A 47 0.88 2.74 19.14
CA TYR A 47 2.14 2.33 19.75
C TYR A 47 2.25 2.73 21.21
N ALA A 48 1.91 3.98 21.54
CA ALA A 48 1.95 4.44 22.92
C ALA A 48 0.91 3.72 23.81
N LYS A 49 -0.23 3.27 23.24
CA LYS A 49 -1.23 2.48 23.99
C LYS A 49 -0.70 1.09 24.35
N GLU A 50 -0.22 0.34 23.35
CA GLU A 50 0.32 -1.01 23.52
C GLU A 50 1.15 -1.40 22.29
N HIS A 51 2.33 -1.96 22.50
CA HIS A 51 3.22 -2.48 21.46
C HIS A 51 3.95 -3.74 21.94
N VAL A 52 4.55 -4.51 21.03
CA VAL A 52 5.36 -5.68 21.40
C VAL A 52 6.59 -5.21 22.18
N LYS A 53 6.88 -5.85 23.31
CA LYS A 53 7.98 -5.48 24.20
C LYS A 53 9.30 -5.32 23.46
N GLY A 54 9.98 -4.19 23.71
CA GLY A 54 11.26 -3.86 23.08
C GLY A 54 11.18 -3.48 21.60
N ALA A 55 9.98 -3.39 21.01
CA ALA A 55 9.80 -2.87 19.67
C ALA A 55 10.10 -1.37 19.63
N ILE A 56 10.84 -0.93 18.63
CA ILE A 56 10.85 0.48 18.22
C ILE A 56 9.73 0.72 17.20
N ARG A 57 9.50 1.98 16.82
CA ARG A 57 8.51 2.33 15.81
C ARG A 57 9.15 2.91 14.55
N ALA A 58 8.64 2.48 13.40
CA ALA A 58 8.84 3.10 12.11
C ALA A 58 7.58 3.86 11.70
N ASP A 59 7.75 5.12 11.31
CA ASP A 59 6.68 5.93 10.76
C ASP A 59 6.67 5.82 9.23
N VAL A 60 5.55 5.39 8.66
CA VAL A 60 5.43 5.16 7.22
C VAL A 60 5.62 6.43 6.41
N ASP A 61 5.10 7.57 6.88
CA ASP A 61 5.12 8.85 6.16
C ASP A 61 6.48 9.56 6.24
N THR A 62 7.24 9.34 7.32
CA THR A 62 8.46 10.11 7.61
C THR A 62 9.76 9.29 7.66
N ASN A 63 9.69 8.00 7.95
CA ASN A 63 10.88 7.12 7.93
C ASN A 63 10.89 6.23 6.68
N LEU A 64 9.73 5.69 6.29
CA LEU A 64 9.64 4.76 5.16
C LEU A 64 9.31 5.45 3.83
N SER A 65 9.05 6.75 3.86
CA SER A 65 8.79 7.57 2.69
C SER A 65 9.24 9.02 2.90
N LYS A 66 9.36 9.77 1.79
CA LYS A 66 9.62 11.21 1.83
C LYS A 66 8.91 11.91 0.68
N LEU A 67 7.85 12.64 0.99
CA LEU A 67 7.10 13.40 -0.02
C LEU A 67 8.02 14.37 -0.79
N LEU A 68 7.82 14.45 -2.09
CA LEU A 68 8.56 15.34 -2.99
C LEU A 68 7.61 16.41 -3.55
N PRO A 69 7.96 17.71 -3.50
CA PRO A 69 7.07 18.79 -3.93
C PRO A 69 6.54 18.69 -5.37
N ASN A 70 7.29 18.01 -6.25
CA ASN A 70 6.98 17.90 -7.69
C ASN A 70 6.54 16.48 -8.11
N SER A 71 6.15 15.62 -7.16
CA SER A 71 5.58 14.30 -7.46
C SER A 71 4.22 14.13 -6.79
N THR A 72 3.31 13.47 -7.47
CA THR A 72 2.02 13.04 -6.90
C THR A 72 2.12 11.69 -6.18
N ALA A 73 3.31 11.08 -6.14
CA ALA A 73 3.56 9.88 -5.35
C ALA A 73 3.19 10.11 -3.88
N ARG A 74 2.31 9.28 -3.33
CA ARG A 74 1.86 9.44 -1.93
C ARG A 74 2.87 8.90 -0.92
N HIS A 75 3.64 7.86 -1.26
CA HIS A 75 4.66 7.28 -0.38
C HIS A 75 5.93 6.88 -1.17
N PRO A 76 6.56 7.82 -1.90
CA PRO A 76 7.80 7.54 -2.63
C PRO A 76 8.91 7.11 -1.67
N LEU A 77 9.91 6.39 -2.18
CA LEU A 77 11.07 6.00 -1.37
C LEU A 77 11.78 7.25 -0.82
N PRO A 78 12.22 7.24 0.45
CA PRO A 78 13.07 8.31 0.96
C PRO A 78 14.44 8.23 0.28
N PRO A 79 15.24 9.30 0.33
CA PRO A 79 16.66 9.22 -0.01
C PRO A 79 17.31 8.08 0.78
N CYS A 80 17.98 7.16 0.08
CA CYS A 80 18.48 5.93 0.69
C CYS A 80 19.45 6.21 1.87
N ALA A 81 20.26 7.26 1.76
CA ALA A 81 21.15 7.70 2.84
C ALA A 81 20.38 8.09 4.11
N GLU A 82 19.27 8.82 4.00
CA GLU A 82 18.46 9.22 5.17
C GLU A 82 17.80 8.01 5.84
N PHE A 83 17.35 7.03 5.04
CA PHE A 83 16.82 5.77 5.57
C PHE A 83 17.91 4.96 6.28
N ILE A 84 19.11 4.87 5.70
CA ILE A 84 20.26 4.17 6.30
C ILE A 84 20.66 4.84 7.62
N ASP A 85 20.73 6.17 7.67
CA ASP A 85 21.04 6.92 8.90
C ASP A 85 20.00 6.63 9.99
N TRP A 86 18.72 6.63 9.63
CA TRP A 86 17.63 6.24 10.54
C TRP A 86 17.76 4.78 11.00
N CYS A 87 18.09 3.85 10.11
CA CYS A 87 18.32 2.44 10.46
C CYS A 87 19.47 2.29 11.45
N MET A 88 20.61 2.94 11.20
CA MET A 88 21.78 2.90 12.08
C MET A 88 21.48 3.48 13.45
N ALA A 89 20.80 4.63 13.53
CA ALA A 89 20.40 5.26 14.79
C ALA A 89 19.51 4.34 15.65
N ASN A 90 18.81 3.42 15.01
CA ASN A 90 17.84 2.50 15.63
C ASN A 90 18.36 1.05 15.76
N GLY A 91 19.67 0.82 15.55
CA GLY A 91 20.28 -0.50 15.70
C GLY A 91 19.80 -1.53 14.68
N MET A 92 19.38 -1.09 13.48
CA MET A 92 19.00 -1.94 12.34
C MET A 92 20.16 -2.10 11.35
N ALA A 93 21.35 -2.48 11.85
CA ALA A 93 22.58 -2.59 11.05
C ALA A 93 23.23 -3.98 11.08
N GLY A 94 22.43 -5.03 11.35
CA GLY A 94 22.83 -6.43 11.15
C GLY A 94 23.37 -7.19 12.35
N GLU A 95 23.31 -6.60 13.55
CA GLU A 95 23.59 -7.33 14.79
C GLU A 95 22.50 -8.37 15.08
N LEU A 96 21.23 -8.00 14.81
CA LEU A 96 20.06 -8.87 14.86
C LEU A 96 19.25 -8.68 13.57
N PRO A 97 18.56 -9.72 13.07
CA PRO A 97 17.58 -9.54 12.01
C PRO A 97 16.42 -8.67 12.50
N VAL A 98 15.86 -7.90 11.57
CA VAL A 98 14.69 -7.07 11.86
C VAL A 98 13.42 -7.90 11.81
N LEU A 99 12.51 -7.70 12.76
CA LEU A 99 11.19 -8.32 12.77
C LEU A 99 10.11 -7.23 12.75
N CYS A 100 9.50 -7.04 11.58
CA CYS A 100 8.52 -6.00 11.34
C CYS A 100 7.11 -6.52 11.69
N TYR A 101 6.25 -5.66 12.19
CA TYR A 101 4.81 -5.93 12.23
C TYR A 101 4.01 -4.64 12.02
N ASP A 102 2.76 -4.78 11.61
CA ASP A 102 1.76 -3.71 11.63
C ASP A 102 0.43 -4.31 12.15
N ASP A 103 -0.71 -3.70 11.86
CA ASP A 103 -2.05 -4.19 12.23
C ASP A 103 -2.89 -4.63 11.02
N GLU A 104 -2.26 -4.85 9.87
CA GLU A 104 -2.90 -5.38 8.67
C GLU A 104 -2.06 -6.48 8.01
N CYS A 105 -1.55 -7.39 8.83
CA CYS A 105 -0.81 -8.59 8.39
C CYS A 105 0.43 -8.28 7.51
N GLY A 106 1.09 -7.15 7.77
CA GLY A 106 2.22 -6.66 7.00
C GLY A 106 1.85 -5.80 5.78
N ALA A 107 0.57 -5.72 5.41
CA ALA A 107 0.15 -5.03 4.19
C ALA A 107 0.23 -3.50 4.28
N MET A 108 0.20 -2.93 5.50
CA MET A 108 0.03 -1.49 5.72
C MET A 108 1.29 -0.79 6.24
N GLY A 109 2.39 -1.50 6.41
CA GLY A 109 3.70 -0.91 6.70
C GLY A 109 4.80 -1.94 6.92
N GLY A 110 4.49 -3.10 7.50
CA GLY A 110 5.46 -4.13 7.87
C GLY A 110 6.24 -4.67 6.66
N CYS A 111 5.53 -5.04 5.58
CA CYS A 111 6.19 -5.50 4.36
C CYS A 111 6.93 -4.38 3.62
N ARG A 112 6.53 -3.11 3.80
CA ARG A 112 7.26 -1.98 3.22
C ARG A 112 8.64 -1.83 3.85
N LEU A 113 8.73 -1.87 5.19
CA LEU A 113 10.02 -1.86 5.88
C LEU A 113 10.86 -3.09 5.50
N TRP A 114 10.24 -4.29 5.50
CA TRP A 114 10.91 -5.51 5.05
C TRP A 114 11.51 -5.35 3.65
N TRP A 115 10.73 -4.84 2.69
CA TRP A 115 11.19 -4.68 1.30
C TRP A 115 12.39 -3.73 1.23
N MET A 116 12.32 -2.59 1.94
CA MET A 116 13.41 -1.61 1.98
C MET A 116 14.70 -2.23 2.55
N LEU A 117 14.63 -2.93 3.68
CA LEU A 117 15.77 -3.61 4.30
C LEU A 117 16.32 -4.73 3.41
N ASN A 118 15.44 -5.59 2.90
CA ASN A 118 15.81 -6.71 2.05
C ASN A 118 16.48 -6.24 0.74
N SER A 119 15.99 -5.17 0.13
CA SER A 119 16.59 -4.60 -1.09
C SER A 119 18.02 -4.07 -0.86
N LEU A 120 18.36 -3.68 0.37
CA LEU A 120 19.74 -3.31 0.75
C LEU A 120 20.61 -4.55 1.06
N GLY A 121 20.00 -5.73 1.18
CA GLY A 121 20.65 -6.97 1.60
C GLY A 121 20.66 -7.18 3.12
N ALA A 122 19.87 -6.39 3.86
CA ALA A 122 19.66 -6.61 5.29
C ALA A 122 18.66 -7.75 5.52
N GLU A 123 18.84 -8.45 6.63
CA GLU A 123 17.99 -9.55 7.02
C GLU A 123 16.77 -9.04 7.80
N ALA A 124 15.57 -9.29 7.27
CA ALA A 124 14.32 -8.85 7.85
C ALA A 124 13.20 -9.86 7.62
N TYR A 125 12.25 -9.89 8.55
CA TYR A 125 11.05 -10.74 8.54
C TYR A 125 9.82 -9.92 8.92
N VAL A 126 8.63 -10.48 8.68
CA VAL A 126 7.33 -9.88 9.01
C VAL A 126 6.52 -10.84 9.86
N ILE A 127 5.89 -10.37 10.94
CA ILE A 127 5.00 -11.21 11.74
C ILE A 127 3.67 -11.44 11.00
N ASN A 128 3.33 -12.70 10.74
CA ASN A 128 2.02 -13.08 10.24
C ASN A 128 0.94 -12.69 11.27
N GLY A 129 -0.01 -11.88 10.83
CA GLY A 129 -1.14 -11.45 11.64
C GLY A 129 -0.93 -10.19 12.48
N GLY A 130 0.25 -9.58 12.41
CA GLY A 130 0.49 -8.28 13.02
C GLY A 130 0.35 -8.26 14.55
N ILE A 131 0.09 -7.08 15.11
CA ILE A 131 -0.03 -6.90 16.57
C ILE A 131 -1.20 -7.68 17.18
N GLN A 132 -2.30 -7.85 16.44
CA GLN A 132 -3.47 -8.61 16.90
C GLN A 132 -3.09 -10.07 17.14
N ALA A 133 -2.35 -10.69 16.21
CA ALA A 133 -1.85 -12.05 16.38
C ALA A 133 -0.78 -12.14 17.48
N CYS A 134 0.06 -11.11 17.65
CA CYS A 134 1.01 -11.04 18.76
C CYS A 134 0.29 -11.07 20.12
N ARG A 135 -0.75 -10.24 20.27
CA ARG A 135 -1.59 -10.20 21.48
C ARG A 135 -2.28 -11.54 21.73
N ALA A 136 -2.92 -12.09 20.70
CA ALA A 136 -3.62 -13.37 20.79
C ALA A 136 -2.69 -14.54 21.15
N ALA A 137 -1.44 -14.50 20.69
CA ALA A 137 -0.42 -15.50 21.01
C ALA A 137 0.24 -15.28 22.39
N GLY A 138 -0.08 -14.18 23.09
CA GLY A 138 0.48 -13.85 24.40
C GLY A 138 1.96 -13.53 24.35
N LEU A 139 2.40 -12.77 23.33
CA LEU A 139 3.72 -12.13 23.35
C LEU A 139 3.74 -11.07 24.46
N GLU A 140 4.92 -10.80 25.01
CA GLU A 140 5.09 -9.72 25.98
C GLU A 140 4.84 -8.36 25.31
N MET A 141 4.05 -7.52 25.97
CA MET A 141 3.66 -6.19 25.50
C MET A 141 4.17 -5.09 26.45
N GLU A 142 4.35 -3.89 25.92
CA GLU A 142 4.71 -2.66 26.65
C GLU A 142 3.78 -1.51 26.22
N SER A 143 3.76 -0.43 27.02
CA SER A 143 3.00 0.80 26.74
C SER A 143 3.88 2.01 26.98
N GLY A 144 3.57 3.13 26.32
CA GLY A 144 4.34 4.37 26.40
C GLY A 144 5.62 4.32 25.58
N GLU A 145 6.66 4.99 26.07
CA GLU A 145 7.99 4.93 25.46
C GLU A 145 8.64 3.57 25.72
N PRO A 146 9.43 3.03 24.78
CA PRO A 146 10.07 1.73 24.94
C PRO A 146 10.98 1.71 26.17
N SER A 147 10.97 0.58 26.89
CA SER A 147 11.74 0.40 28.13
C SER A 147 13.26 0.40 27.92
N SER A 148 13.71 0.26 26.66
CA SER A 148 15.10 0.35 26.27
C SER A 148 15.23 1.04 24.91
N SER A 149 16.19 1.97 24.81
CA SER A 149 16.57 2.54 23.51
C SER A 149 17.56 1.59 22.81
N PRO A 150 17.44 1.38 21.50
CA PRO A 150 18.45 0.66 20.73
C PRO A 150 19.82 1.35 20.87
N THR A 151 20.89 0.55 20.85
CA THR A 151 22.25 1.09 20.73
C THR A 151 22.45 1.50 19.26
N PRO A 152 22.80 2.77 18.98
CA PRO A 152 23.08 3.19 17.61
C PRO A 152 24.26 2.42 17.02
N ALA A 153 24.11 1.95 15.79
CA ALA A 153 25.19 1.35 15.03
C ALA A 153 26.11 2.44 14.46
N THR A 154 27.40 2.13 14.37
CA THR A 154 28.43 3.03 13.80
C THR A 154 28.96 2.56 12.44
N HIS A 155 28.48 1.40 11.96
CA HIS A 155 28.88 0.79 10.71
C HIS A 155 27.66 0.25 9.96
N TRP A 156 27.64 0.41 8.62
CA TRP A 156 26.63 -0.13 7.72
C TRP A 156 27.24 -1.22 6.84
N PRO A 157 26.90 -2.51 7.05
CA PRO A 157 27.50 -3.61 6.30
C PRO A 157 26.77 -3.96 4.98
N TYR A 158 25.72 -3.22 4.63
CA TYR A 158 24.82 -3.54 3.51
C TYR A 158 25.01 -2.60 2.32
N LYS A 159 24.21 -2.79 1.26
CA LYS A 159 24.23 -1.91 0.09
C LYS A 159 23.76 -0.50 0.46
N THR A 160 24.13 0.49 -0.34
CA THR A 160 23.86 1.92 -0.08
C THR A 160 22.80 2.52 -1.01
N VAL A 161 22.15 1.69 -1.82
CA VAL A 161 21.09 2.05 -2.77
C VAL A 161 20.07 0.93 -2.77
N PHE A 162 18.77 1.27 -2.73
CA PHE A 162 17.69 0.28 -2.87
C PHE A 162 17.82 -0.46 -4.20
N GLN A 163 17.70 -1.78 -4.17
CA GLN A 163 17.81 -2.63 -5.35
C GLN A 163 16.44 -3.09 -5.84
N HIS A 164 16.38 -3.56 -7.09
CA HIS A 164 15.22 -4.28 -7.63
C HIS A 164 13.92 -3.48 -7.58
N HIS A 165 14.00 -2.20 -7.93
CA HIS A 165 12.86 -1.33 -8.15
C HIS A 165 13.03 -0.56 -9.45
N TYR A 166 11.93 -0.05 -10.00
CA TYR A 166 11.94 0.87 -11.12
C TYR A 166 11.37 2.22 -10.72
N LEU A 167 12.01 3.28 -11.20
CA LEU A 167 11.36 4.57 -11.44
C LEU A 167 10.46 4.46 -12.68
N VAL A 168 9.49 5.36 -12.81
CA VAL A 168 8.47 5.29 -13.86
C VAL A 168 9.05 5.16 -15.29
N ASP A 169 10.13 5.90 -15.60
CA ASP A 169 10.77 5.90 -16.92
C ASP A 169 11.68 4.68 -17.17
N GLU A 170 11.94 3.89 -16.13
CA GLU A 170 12.76 2.67 -16.20
C GLU A 170 11.91 1.42 -16.43
N ILE A 171 10.58 1.52 -16.26
CA ILE A 171 9.65 0.41 -16.47
C ILE A 171 9.67 0.04 -17.96
N PRO A 172 10.03 -1.21 -18.33
CA PRO A 172 9.99 -1.65 -19.72
C PRO A 172 8.57 -1.51 -20.29
N PRO A 173 8.40 -1.02 -21.54
CA PRO A 173 7.07 -0.79 -22.13
C PRO A 173 6.18 -2.04 -22.19
N ASN A 174 6.78 -3.23 -22.22
CA ASN A 174 6.11 -4.52 -22.26
C ASN A 174 6.23 -5.30 -20.92
N ALA A 175 6.56 -4.62 -19.82
CA ALA A 175 6.63 -5.24 -18.51
C ALA A 175 5.25 -5.76 -18.09
N ILE A 176 5.24 -6.93 -17.45
CA ILE A 176 4.04 -7.43 -16.78
C ILE A 176 3.93 -6.69 -15.45
N ILE A 177 2.88 -5.87 -15.33
CA ILE A 177 2.63 -5.06 -14.15
C ILE A 177 1.50 -5.69 -13.34
N THR A 178 1.64 -5.77 -12.01
CA THR A 178 0.54 -6.12 -11.12
C THR A 178 0.09 -4.92 -10.30
N ASP A 179 -1.19 -4.89 -9.92
CA ASP A 179 -1.78 -3.87 -9.06
C ASP A 179 -2.43 -4.51 -7.83
N ALA A 180 -1.89 -4.19 -6.64
CA ALA A 180 -2.36 -4.72 -5.37
C ALA A 180 -3.61 -4.04 -4.79
N ARG A 181 -4.13 -2.99 -5.43
CA ARG A 181 -5.36 -2.31 -4.97
C ARG A 181 -6.57 -3.24 -5.04
N SER A 182 -7.63 -2.91 -4.30
CA SER A 182 -8.90 -3.63 -4.38
C SER A 182 -9.46 -3.61 -5.80
N ALA A 183 -10.25 -4.64 -6.14
CA ALA A 183 -10.93 -4.74 -7.43
C ALA A 183 -11.78 -3.48 -7.71
N ASP A 184 -12.47 -2.95 -6.70
CA ASP A 184 -13.29 -1.74 -6.83
C ASP A 184 -12.48 -0.52 -7.26
N ARG A 185 -11.23 -0.40 -6.81
CA ARG A 185 -10.33 0.69 -7.22
C ARG A 185 -9.76 0.43 -8.62
N PHE A 186 -9.32 -0.80 -8.87
CA PHE A 186 -8.75 -1.21 -10.15
C PHE A 186 -9.74 -1.06 -11.31
N ALA A 187 -11.00 -1.47 -11.10
CA ALA A 187 -12.06 -1.48 -12.12
C ALA A 187 -12.83 -0.14 -12.23
N THR A 188 -12.33 0.93 -11.60
CA THR A 188 -12.98 2.25 -11.72
C THR A 188 -12.99 2.75 -13.14
N THR A 189 -14.11 3.38 -13.54
CA THR A 189 -14.31 3.91 -14.88
C THR A 189 -14.22 5.44 -14.89
N VAL A 190 -15.29 6.12 -14.49
CA VAL A 190 -15.41 7.58 -14.62
C VAL A 190 -14.97 8.36 -13.38
N ARG A 191 -14.92 7.72 -12.20
CA ARG A 191 -14.54 8.34 -10.91
C ARG A 191 -13.67 7.41 -10.05
N PRO A 192 -12.73 7.93 -9.25
CA PRO A 192 -11.91 7.13 -8.34
C PRO A 192 -12.64 6.78 -7.03
N TYR A 193 -12.15 5.75 -6.33
CA TYR A 193 -12.54 5.41 -4.96
C TYR A 193 -11.35 5.51 -3.99
N ALA A 194 -11.66 5.53 -2.69
CA ALA A 194 -10.68 5.63 -1.60
C ALA A 194 -9.75 6.86 -1.76
N VAL A 195 -8.44 6.63 -1.83
CA VAL A 195 -7.40 7.68 -1.86
C VAL A 195 -6.87 7.97 -3.27
N ASP A 196 -7.47 7.39 -4.32
CA ASP A 196 -7.00 7.56 -5.69
C ASP A 196 -7.41 8.92 -6.26
N GLY A 197 -6.47 9.62 -6.92
CA GLY A 197 -6.75 10.89 -7.61
C GLY A 197 -7.31 10.73 -9.03
N MET A 198 -7.27 9.51 -9.58
CA MET A 198 -7.66 9.15 -10.94
C MET A 198 -8.30 7.75 -10.95
N PRO A 199 -9.39 7.53 -11.71
CA PRO A 199 -9.92 6.20 -11.94
C PRO A 199 -9.06 5.39 -12.91
N GLY A 200 -9.22 4.08 -12.86
CA GLY A 200 -8.52 3.09 -13.65
C GLY A 200 -7.25 2.56 -12.98
N HIS A 201 -6.40 2.00 -13.82
CA HIS A 201 -5.13 1.36 -13.50
C HIS A 201 -4.13 1.61 -14.64
N ILE A 202 -2.87 1.20 -14.45
CA ILE A 202 -1.88 1.24 -15.53
C ILE A 202 -2.33 0.26 -16.62
N GLU A 203 -2.35 0.70 -17.88
CA GLU A 203 -2.82 -0.12 -19.00
C GLU A 203 -2.08 -1.47 -19.06
N GLY A 204 -2.84 -2.55 -19.19
CA GLY A 204 -2.30 -3.93 -19.21
C GLY A 204 -1.95 -4.50 -17.83
N ALA A 205 -2.08 -3.75 -16.74
CA ALA A 205 -1.82 -4.28 -15.41
C ALA A 205 -2.80 -5.39 -15.02
N LEU A 206 -2.30 -6.37 -14.25
CA LEU A 206 -3.08 -7.49 -13.71
C LEU A 206 -3.46 -7.18 -12.27
N ASN A 207 -4.74 -7.29 -11.92
CA ASN A 207 -5.16 -7.03 -10.55
C ASN A 207 -4.86 -8.24 -9.65
N LEU A 208 -4.05 -8.04 -8.61
CA LEU A 208 -3.79 -9.00 -7.55
C LEU A 208 -4.10 -8.35 -6.20
N PRO A 209 -5.39 -8.19 -5.82
CA PRO A 209 -5.75 -7.50 -4.59
C PRO A 209 -5.08 -8.14 -3.37
N TYR A 210 -4.29 -7.38 -2.61
CA TYR A 210 -3.65 -7.91 -1.41
C TYR A 210 -4.63 -8.54 -0.39
N PRO A 211 -5.90 -8.06 -0.22
CA PRO A 211 -6.83 -8.69 0.70
C PRO A 211 -7.20 -10.12 0.31
N SER A 212 -6.99 -10.52 -0.96
CA SER A 212 -7.18 -11.90 -1.40
C SER A 212 -6.26 -12.88 -0.67
N HIS A 213 -5.14 -12.42 -0.09
CA HIS A 213 -4.23 -13.26 0.69
C HIS A 213 -4.58 -13.33 2.18
N LEU A 214 -5.57 -12.56 2.63
CA LEU A 214 -5.86 -12.34 4.05
C LEU A 214 -7.22 -12.91 4.47
N VAL A 215 -7.27 -13.51 5.66
CA VAL A 215 -8.50 -13.96 6.30
C VAL A 215 -8.61 -13.37 7.70
N MET A 216 -9.80 -12.92 8.08
CA MET A 216 -10.08 -12.44 9.43
C MET A 216 -10.06 -13.61 10.42
N ARG A 217 -9.22 -13.53 11.46
CA ARG A 217 -9.16 -14.52 12.54
C ARG A 217 -9.14 -13.79 13.89
N GLY A 218 -10.27 -13.84 14.61
CA GLY A 218 -10.46 -13.01 15.78
C GLY A 218 -10.72 -11.56 15.37
N ASP A 219 -9.92 -10.63 15.88
CA ASP A 219 -10.00 -9.18 15.63
C ASP A 219 -8.96 -8.67 14.61
N GLY A 220 -8.19 -9.56 13.98
CA GLY A 220 -7.14 -9.21 13.04
C GLY A 220 -7.10 -10.10 11.80
N ASN A 221 -6.53 -9.57 10.72
CA ASN A 221 -6.25 -10.34 9.51
C ASN A 221 -4.99 -11.17 9.69
N VAL A 222 -5.04 -12.44 9.26
CA VAL A 222 -3.88 -13.33 9.13
C VAL A 222 -3.76 -13.79 7.68
N LEU A 223 -2.59 -14.32 7.30
CA LEU A 223 -2.41 -14.95 6.00
C LEU A 223 -3.37 -16.15 5.84
N ARG A 224 -3.94 -16.30 4.64
CA ARG A 224 -4.55 -17.55 4.17
C ARG A 224 -3.48 -18.65 4.09
N SER A 225 -3.91 -19.89 3.83
CA SER A 225 -2.97 -20.99 3.65
C SER A 225 -2.00 -20.74 2.47
N GLU A 226 -0.83 -21.38 2.52
CA GLU A 226 0.17 -21.28 1.46
C GLU A 226 -0.41 -21.64 0.08
N GLU A 227 -1.25 -22.69 0.03
CA GLU A 227 -1.91 -23.17 -1.18
C GLU A 227 -2.91 -22.14 -1.75
N GLU A 228 -3.72 -21.52 -0.89
CA GLU A 228 -4.65 -20.45 -1.30
C GLU A 228 -3.90 -19.22 -1.82
N ILE A 229 -2.82 -18.81 -1.16
CA ILE A 229 -2.01 -17.66 -1.59
C ILE A 229 -1.34 -17.96 -2.94
N ARG A 230 -0.77 -19.16 -3.09
CA ARG A 230 -0.20 -19.62 -4.37
C ARG A 230 -1.25 -19.64 -5.47
N HIS A 231 -2.47 -20.11 -5.18
CA HIS A 231 -3.59 -20.10 -6.11
C HIS A 231 -3.99 -18.68 -6.52
N ASN A 232 -4.05 -17.74 -5.59
CA ASN A 232 -4.40 -16.35 -5.89
C ASN A 232 -3.36 -15.68 -6.79
N ILE A 233 -2.07 -15.90 -6.50
CA ILE A 233 -0.96 -15.39 -7.31
C ILE A 233 -1.02 -16.00 -8.71
N THR A 234 -1.06 -17.33 -8.83
CA THR A 234 -1.06 -17.98 -10.15
C THR A 234 -2.29 -17.62 -10.97
N THR A 235 -3.45 -17.45 -10.34
CA THR A 235 -4.69 -17.02 -11.00
C THR A 235 -4.58 -15.60 -11.55
N ALA A 236 -4.08 -14.64 -10.76
CA ALA A 236 -3.89 -13.27 -11.24
C ALA A 236 -2.84 -13.18 -12.37
N MET A 237 -1.85 -14.07 -12.35
CA MET A 237 -0.77 -14.13 -13.35
C MET A 237 -1.12 -14.99 -14.58
N GLN A 238 -2.35 -15.52 -14.70
CA GLN A 238 -2.74 -16.32 -15.85
C GLN A 238 -2.56 -15.54 -17.16
N GLY A 239 -1.87 -16.13 -18.12
CA GLY A 239 -1.59 -15.51 -19.42
C GLY A 239 -0.39 -14.55 -19.43
N ALA A 240 0.24 -14.31 -18.27
CA ALA A 240 1.38 -13.41 -18.14
C ALA A 240 2.75 -14.09 -18.37
N GLY A 241 2.80 -15.37 -18.75
CA GLY A 241 4.04 -16.11 -18.96
C GLY A 241 4.31 -17.16 -17.87
N ASP A 242 5.57 -17.38 -17.53
CA ASP A 242 5.98 -18.40 -16.57
C ASP A 242 5.69 -17.94 -15.12
N ALA A 243 4.64 -18.51 -14.53
CA ALA A 243 4.26 -18.23 -13.15
C ALA A 243 5.22 -18.86 -12.11
N ALA A 244 6.21 -19.65 -12.52
CA ALA A 244 7.19 -20.26 -11.62
C ALA A 244 8.27 -19.27 -11.14
N ASP A 245 8.56 -18.21 -11.90
CA ASP A 245 9.48 -17.15 -11.50
C ASP A 245 8.97 -15.78 -11.95
N LEU A 246 8.50 -15.00 -10.97
CA LEU A 246 7.93 -13.67 -11.18
C LEU A 246 8.96 -12.55 -11.01
N SER A 247 10.26 -12.86 -10.94
CA SER A 247 11.31 -11.87 -10.62
C SER A 247 11.42 -10.73 -11.63
N SER A 248 11.00 -10.93 -12.88
CA SER A 248 10.97 -9.90 -13.92
C SER A 248 9.67 -9.09 -13.97
N CYS A 249 8.65 -9.47 -13.19
CA CYS A 249 7.40 -8.73 -13.12
C CYS A 249 7.56 -7.45 -12.28
N VAL A 250 6.70 -6.47 -12.52
CA VAL A 250 6.68 -5.18 -11.80
C VAL A 250 5.45 -5.12 -10.92
N PHE A 251 5.64 -5.12 -9.62
CA PHE A 251 4.56 -5.08 -8.64
C PHE A 251 4.32 -3.64 -8.20
N SER A 252 3.06 -3.23 -8.25
CA SER A 252 2.62 -1.87 -7.93
C SER A 252 1.30 -1.89 -7.17
N CYS A 253 0.87 -0.73 -6.67
CA CYS A 253 -0.46 -0.57 -6.08
C CYS A 253 -0.92 0.89 -6.20
N GLY A 254 -1.49 1.44 -5.12
CA GLY A 254 -1.79 2.86 -5.03
C GLY A 254 -0.57 3.75 -4.78
N SER A 255 0.41 3.28 -4.00
CA SER A 255 1.55 4.10 -3.52
C SER A 255 2.74 3.28 -3.00
N GLY A 256 2.96 2.07 -3.51
CA GLY A 256 4.10 1.24 -3.11
C GLY A 256 4.12 0.75 -1.65
N ILE A 257 2.98 0.74 -0.94
CA ILE A 257 2.88 0.12 0.40
C ILE A 257 2.37 -1.31 0.25
N THR A 258 1.10 -1.48 -0.11
CA THR A 258 0.46 -2.80 -0.22
C THR A 258 1.01 -3.69 -1.35
N ALA A 259 1.78 -3.13 -2.29
CA ALA A 259 2.51 -3.95 -3.27
C ALA A 259 3.59 -4.80 -2.59
N CYS A 260 4.16 -4.31 -1.48
CA CYS A 260 5.25 -4.99 -0.79
C CYS A 260 4.81 -6.33 -0.17
N ILE A 261 3.56 -6.47 0.28
CA ILE A 261 3.07 -7.78 0.77
C ILE A 261 2.93 -8.78 -0.37
N ASN A 262 2.50 -8.37 -1.57
CA ASN A 262 2.48 -9.26 -2.73
C ASN A 262 3.90 -9.72 -3.10
N ILE A 263 4.89 -8.81 -3.09
CA ILE A 263 6.31 -9.15 -3.29
C ILE A 263 6.82 -10.10 -2.20
N ALA A 264 6.49 -9.83 -0.94
CA ALA A 264 6.88 -10.65 0.22
C ALA A 264 6.32 -12.07 0.12
N LEU A 265 5.06 -12.22 -0.30
CA LEU A 265 4.42 -13.53 -0.47
C LEU A 265 5.05 -14.30 -1.63
N VAL A 266 5.25 -13.66 -2.79
CA VAL A 266 5.95 -14.30 -3.92
C VAL A 266 7.34 -14.81 -3.50
N HIS A 267 8.09 -14.00 -2.75
CA HIS A 267 9.39 -14.40 -2.21
C HIS A 267 9.30 -15.56 -1.22
N HIS A 268 8.39 -15.46 -0.24
CA HIS A 268 8.20 -16.50 0.79
C HIS A 268 7.78 -17.84 0.19
N LEU A 269 7.03 -17.83 -0.91
CA LEU A 269 6.59 -19.03 -1.64
C LEU A 269 7.63 -19.61 -2.60
N GLY A 270 8.81 -18.97 -2.71
CA GLY A 270 9.86 -19.37 -3.66
C GLY A 270 9.52 -19.10 -5.13
N LEU A 271 8.62 -18.15 -5.41
CA LEU A 271 8.17 -17.80 -6.76
C LEU A 271 8.96 -16.62 -7.37
N GLY A 272 10.15 -16.33 -6.83
CA GLY A 272 11.02 -15.24 -7.26
C GLY A 272 10.95 -14.00 -6.37
N HIS A 273 11.48 -12.88 -6.87
CA HIS A 273 11.46 -11.59 -6.18
C HIS A 273 11.15 -10.48 -7.20
N PRO A 274 9.88 -10.09 -7.38
CA PRO A 274 9.47 -9.10 -8.39
C PRO A 274 10.01 -7.69 -8.13
N TYR A 275 10.14 -6.89 -9.19
CA TYR A 275 10.48 -5.47 -9.08
C TYR A 275 9.38 -4.69 -8.37
N LEU A 276 9.73 -3.71 -7.55
CA LEU A 276 8.76 -2.73 -7.03
C LEU A 276 8.70 -1.50 -7.95
N TYR A 277 7.49 -1.06 -8.32
CA TYR A 277 7.25 0.32 -8.75
C TYR A 277 6.66 1.13 -7.60
N CYS A 278 7.52 1.82 -6.85
CA CYS A 278 7.12 2.46 -5.59
C CYS A 278 6.22 3.69 -5.78
N GLY A 279 6.44 4.47 -6.85
CA GLY A 279 5.57 5.60 -7.20
C GLY A 279 4.13 5.17 -7.46
N SER A 280 3.96 3.98 -8.07
CA SER A 280 2.68 3.28 -8.19
C SER A 280 1.61 4.15 -8.88
N TRP A 281 0.33 3.82 -8.72
CA TRP A 281 -0.77 4.55 -9.36
C TRP A 281 -0.80 6.05 -9.00
N SER A 282 -0.42 6.42 -7.77
CA SER A 282 -0.40 7.82 -7.34
C SER A 282 0.56 8.69 -8.16
N GLU A 283 1.75 8.18 -8.48
CA GLU A 283 2.71 8.86 -9.34
C GLU A 283 2.27 8.79 -10.80
N TYR A 284 2.03 7.58 -11.29
CA TYR A 284 1.74 7.31 -12.70
C TYR A 284 0.56 8.14 -13.21
N SER A 285 -0.54 8.15 -12.45
CA SER A 285 -1.75 8.84 -12.86
C SER A 285 -1.66 10.37 -12.76
N GLY A 286 -0.72 10.90 -11.97
CA GLY A 286 -0.39 12.31 -11.95
C GLY A 286 0.48 12.73 -13.13
N LEU A 287 1.54 11.98 -13.42
CA LEU A 287 2.45 12.22 -14.55
C LEU A 287 1.74 12.09 -15.90
N PHE A 288 0.94 11.05 -16.07
CA PHE A 288 0.21 10.76 -17.31
C PHE A 288 -1.26 11.18 -17.25
N ARG A 289 -1.59 12.20 -16.43
CA ARG A 289 -2.97 12.64 -16.19
C ARG A 289 -3.77 12.91 -17.46
N LEU A 290 -3.19 13.66 -18.40
CA LEU A 290 -3.89 14.09 -19.62
C LEU A 290 -4.24 12.93 -20.57
N PRO A 291 -3.29 12.04 -20.96
CA PRO A 291 -3.65 10.90 -21.80
C PRO A 291 -4.62 9.94 -21.11
N ILE A 292 -4.45 9.67 -19.81
CA ILE A 292 -5.38 8.79 -19.06
C ILE A 292 -6.79 9.40 -19.05
N MET A 293 -6.92 10.69 -18.70
CA MET A 293 -8.21 11.40 -18.72
C MET A 293 -8.88 11.34 -20.09
N ARG A 294 -8.12 11.51 -21.18
CA ARG A 294 -8.66 11.42 -22.54
C ARG A 294 -9.16 10.02 -22.88
N SER A 295 -8.45 8.96 -22.47
CA SER A 295 -8.94 7.59 -22.66
C SER A 295 -10.26 7.37 -21.94
N ILE A 296 -10.34 7.74 -20.66
CA ILE A 296 -11.56 7.60 -19.85
C ILE A 296 -12.76 8.31 -20.52
N ILE A 297 -12.57 9.55 -20.98
CA ILE A 297 -13.63 10.31 -21.68
C ILE A 297 -14.02 9.61 -22.99
N ASN A 298 -13.06 9.06 -23.73
CA ASN A 298 -13.33 8.37 -24.99
C ASN A 298 -14.14 7.09 -24.78
N ASP A 299 -13.75 6.30 -23.78
CA ASP A 299 -14.30 4.97 -23.49
C ASP A 299 -15.64 5.03 -22.76
N TYR A 300 -15.79 5.96 -21.81
CA TYR A 300 -16.94 6.04 -20.91
C TYR A 300 -17.79 7.31 -21.08
N GLY A 301 -17.40 8.22 -21.99
CA GLY A 301 -18.15 9.44 -22.30
C GLY A 301 -17.93 10.59 -21.31
N MET A 302 -17.31 10.35 -20.15
CA MET A 302 -17.00 11.39 -19.16
C MET A 302 -15.85 11.00 -18.23
N TYR A 303 -15.21 11.99 -17.60
CA TYR A 303 -14.24 11.82 -16.51
C TYR A 303 -14.62 12.73 -15.34
N MET A 304 -14.46 12.24 -14.10
CA MET A 304 -14.76 12.98 -12.88
C MET A 304 -13.48 13.25 -12.08
N GLN A 305 -13.22 14.53 -11.83
CA GLN A 305 -12.25 14.98 -10.84
C GLN A 305 -12.96 15.30 -9.53
N MET A 306 -12.73 14.49 -8.49
CA MET A 306 -13.32 14.71 -7.18
C MET A 306 -12.79 16.02 -6.55
N LYS A 307 -13.69 16.78 -5.92
CA LYS A 307 -13.40 17.98 -5.13
C LYS A 307 -13.48 17.71 -3.63
N THR A 308 -14.15 16.64 -3.25
CA THR A 308 -14.19 16.07 -1.90
C THR A 308 -13.43 14.74 -1.89
N PRO A 309 -13.13 14.18 -0.70
CA PRO A 309 -12.81 12.76 -0.60
C PRO A 309 -13.89 11.90 -1.26
N SER A 310 -13.51 10.75 -1.81
CA SER A 310 -14.47 9.78 -2.33
C SER A 310 -15.20 9.09 -1.18
N LEU A 311 -16.52 9.07 -1.23
CA LEU A 311 -17.42 8.55 -0.19
C LEU A 311 -18.20 7.34 -0.70
N GLY A 312 -17.49 6.34 -1.24
CA GLY A 312 -18.13 5.16 -1.85
C GLY A 312 -19.04 4.35 -0.93
N ASP A 313 -18.82 4.45 0.38
CA ASP A 313 -19.62 3.79 1.42
C ASP A 313 -20.93 4.55 1.72
N ASN A 314 -21.05 5.81 1.30
CA ASN A 314 -22.27 6.59 1.47
C ASN A 314 -23.36 6.16 0.48
N PRO A 315 -24.64 6.46 0.77
CA PRO A 315 -25.73 6.19 -0.16
C PRO A 315 -25.47 6.79 -1.54
N LYS A 316 -25.82 6.04 -2.59
CA LYS A 316 -25.85 6.55 -3.97
C LYS A 316 -26.82 7.72 -4.09
N VAL A 317 -26.56 8.63 -5.05
CA VAL A 317 -27.51 9.68 -5.41
C VAL A 317 -28.87 9.07 -5.75
N ASN A 318 -29.93 9.63 -5.16
CA ASN A 318 -31.30 9.38 -5.55
C ASN A 318 -31.98 10.69 -5.95
N LEU A 319 -32.22 10.89 -7.25
CA LEU A 319 -32.80 12.13 -7.78
C LEU A 319 -34.28 12.32 -7.42
N ASP A 320 -34.96 11.30 -6.89
CA ASP A 320 -36.34 11.43 -6.40
C ASP A 320 -36.39 12.08 -5.01
N THR A 321 -35.29 12.01 -4.24
CA THR A 321 -35.21 12.50 -2.87
C THR A 321 -34.14 13.55 -2.65
N MET A 322 -33.25 13.77 -3.62
CA MET A 322 -32.12 14.69 -3.52
C MET A 322 -32.13 15.71 -4.67
N THR A 323 -32.05 16.98 -4.32
CA THR A 323 -31.77 18.07 -5.28
C THR A 323 -30.27 18.30 -5.35
N LEU A 324 -29.68 18.05 -6.51
CA LEU A 324 -28.25 18.32 -6.76
C LEU A 324 -27.98 19.83 -6.76
N LYS A 325 -26.73 20.23 -6.50
CA LYS A 325 -26.23 21.52 -6.97
C LYS A 325 -25.37 21.31 -8.21
N VAL A 326 -25.64 22.08 -9.26
CA VAL A 326 -24.87 22.09 -10.51
C VAL A 326 -24.27 23.49 -10.66
N ASP A 327 -22.95 23.57 -10.77
CA ASP A 327 -22.18 24.82 -10.83
C ASP A 327 -22.53 25.82 -9.72
N GLY A 328 -22.79 25.29 -8.51
CA GLY A 328 -23.07 26.05 -7.30
C GLY A 328 -24.55 26.41 -7.08
N ALA A 329 -25.44 26.11 -8.03
CA ALA A 329 -26.88 26.40 -7.91
C ALA A 329 -27.71 25.11 -7.76
N PRO A 330 -28.74 25.07 -6.90
CA PRO A 330 -29.69 23.97 -6.86
C PRO A 330 -30.31 23.70 -8.24
N CYS A 331 -30.36 22.43 -8.64
CA CYS A 331 -30.85 21.99 -9.95
C CYS A 331 -31.98 20.97 -9.77
N GLU A 332 -33.22 21.43 -9.84
CA GLU A 332 -34.41 20.58 -9.69
C GLU A 332 -34.69 19.71 -10.93
N SER A 333 -34.22 20.14 -12.10
CA SER A 333 -34.44 19.46 -13.37
C SER A 333 -33.13 19.24 -14.12
N PRO A 334 -32.23 18.36 -13.62
CA PRO A 334 -30.98 18.08 -14.29
C PRO A 334 -31.23 17.47 -15.67
N ASP A 335 -30.46 17.92 -16.67
CA ASP A 335 -30.47 17.36 -18.01
C ASP A 335 -29.86 15.94 -18.06
N PRO A 336 -29.99 15.20 -19.17
CA PRO A 336 -29.53 13.80 -19.24
C PRO A 336 -28.04 13.58 -18.95
N GLU A 337 -27.15 14.50 -19.33
CA GLU A 337 -25.71 14.36 -19.04
C GLU A 337 -25.45 14.46 -17.53
N VAL A 338 -26.06 15.45 -16.87
CA VAL A 338 -25.95 15.64 -15.42
C VAL A 338 -26.56 14.45 -14.67
N ARG A 339 -27.73 13.94 -15.10
CA ARG A 339 -28.35 12.75 -14.51
C ARG A 339 -27.46 11.52 -14.64
N SER A 340 -26.87 11.30 -15.81
CA SER A 340 -25.94 10.19 -16.04
C SER A 340 -24.72 10.28 -15.15
N ALA A 341 -24.12 11.47 -15.02
CA ALA A 341 -22.98 11.68 -14.14
C ALA A 341 -23.34 11.45 -12.67
N ALA A 342 -24.48 11.96 -12.22
CA ALA A 342 -24.92 11.86 -10.83
C ALA A 342 -25.10 10.40 -10.37
N ALA A 343 -25.46 9.46 -11.26
CA ALA A 343 -25.59 8.04 -10.93
C ALA A 343 -24.26 7.40 -10.43
N HIS A 344 -23.12 8.02 -10.75
CA HIS A 344 -21.82 7.57 -10.27
C HIS A 344 -21.47 8.12 -8.89
N LEU A 345 -22.09 9.22 -8.45
CA LEU A 345 -21.77 9.91 -7.21
C LEU A 345 -22.53 9.36 -6.00
N HIS A 346 -22.03 9.71 -4.82
CA HIS A 346 -22.58 9.37 -3.52
C HIS A 346 -22.91 10.62 -2.70
N ALA A 347 -23.75 10.46 -1.68
CA ALA A 347 -24.16 11.55 -0.79
C ALA A 347 -22.94 12.24 -0.16
N GLY A 348 -22.92 13.59 -0.21
CA GLY A 348 -21.83 14.43 0.28
C GLY A 348 -20.64 14.58 -0.68
N GLU A 349 -20.64 13.91 -1.84
CA GLU A 349 -19.57 14.08 -2.82
C GLU A 349 -19.75 15.34 -3.69
N THR A 350 -18.63 15.95 -4.07
CA THR A 350 -18.59 16.95 -5.14
C THR A 350 -17.55 16.56 -6.18
N ALA A 351 -17.90 16.66 -7.45
CA ALA A 351 -16.98 16.37 -8.56
C ALA A 351 -17.13 17.37 -9.71
N THR A 352 -16.01 17.73 -10.34
CA THR A 352 -16.01 18.36 -11.66
C THR A 352 -16.02 17.27 -12.72
N VAL A 353 -17.01 17.30 -13.61
CA VAL A 353 -17.23 16.31 -14.67
C VAL A 353 -16.85 16.92 -16.01
N HIS A 354 -16.00 16.22 -16.75
CA HIS A 354 -15.56 16.55 -18.10
C HIS A 354 -16.23 15.59 -19.07
N PHE A 355 -17.15 16.08 -19.90
CA PHE A 355 -17.92 15.26 -20.84
C PHE A 355 -17.26 15.20 -22.22
N LYS A 356 -17.51 14.11 -22.95
CA LYS A 356 -17.05 13.93 -24.34
C LYS A 356 -17.59 15.00 -25.30
N SER A 357 -18.74 15.61 -24.99
CA SER A 357 -19.32 16.74 -25.71
C SER A 357 -18.48 18.03 -25.61
N GLY A 358 -17.50 18.09 -24.70
CA GLY A 358 -16.73 19.28 -24.37
C GLY A 358 -17.33 20.10 -23.22
N ARG A 359 -18.52 19.71 -22.72
CA ARG A 359 -19.10 20.32 -21.52
C ARG A 359 -18.25 20.02 -20.28
N VAL A 360 -18.17 21.00 -19.39
CA VAL A 360 -17.64 20.84 -18.04
C VAL A 360 -18.69 21.34 -17.05
N ALA A 361 -18.97 20.57 -16.01
CA ALA A 361 -19.91 20.96 -14.95
C ALA A 361 -19.41 20.47 -13.59
N THR A 362 -19.66 21.22 -12.52
CA THR A 362 -19.43 20.77 -11.15
C THR A 362 -20.75 20.30 -10.54
N ILE A 363 -20.78 19.05 -10.07
CA ILE A 363 -21.96 18.43 -9.47
C ILE A 363 -21.66 18.16 -8.00
N GLU A 364 -22.47 18.72 -7.11
CA GLU A 364 -22.45 18.50 -5.67
C GLU A 364 -23.72 17.76 -5.25
N VAL A 365 -23.53 16.68 -4.50
CA VAL A 365 -24.60 15.87 -3.93
C VAL A 365 -24.78 16.28 -2.47
N PRO A 366 -26.01 16.57 -2.00
CA PRO A 366 -26.23 16.82 -0.58
C PRO A 366 -25.78 15.64 0.28
N ALA A 367 -25.33 15.92 1.51
CA ALA A 367 -25.09 14.87 2.49
C ALA A 367 -26.41 14.12 2.78
N ALA A 368 -26.30 12.85 3.19
CA ALA A 368 -27.47 12.15 3.70
C ALA A 368 -27.99 12.90 4.93
N SER A 369 -29.29 13.18 4.97
CA SER A 369 -29.94 13.61 6.21
C SER A 369 -29.88 12.45 7.21
N ASP A 370 -29.32 12.69 8.39
CA ASP A 370 -29.24 11.72 9.50
C ASP A 370 -30.60 11.14 9.89
#